data_AF-A0A822DNM8-F1
#
_entry.id   AF-A0A822DNM8-F1
#
_cell.length_a   1.000
_cell.length_b   1.000
_cell.length_c   1.000
_cell.angle_alpha   90.00
_cell.angle_beta   90.00
_cell.angle_gamma   90.00
#
_symmetry.space_group_name_H-M   'P 1'
#
loop_
_entity.id
_entity.type
_entity.pdbx_description
1 polymer ?
#
loop_
_entity_poly.entity_id
_entity_poly.type
_entity_poly.pdbx_seq_one_letter_code
_entity_poly.pdbx_strand_id
1 'polypeptide(L)' 'VSLLKDEIRRIERNMDRAESISNLEYLKNIILKFFILKSAHERLQIIPVLVTMLKLSPDEQAKLVRVAQETASVVDTS' A
#
# COMPACT_ATOMS: atom_id res chain seq x y z
N VAL A 1 -3.37 -9.98 41.45
CA VAL A 1 -3.81 -8.99 40.43
C VAL A 1 -2.96 -9.10 39.14
N SER A 2 -2.68 -10.31 38.63
CA SER A 2 -1.86 -10.50 37.41
C SER A 2 -2.66 -10.98 36.20
N LEU A 3 -3.64 -11.87 36.39
CA LEU A 3 -4.49 -12.42 35.33
C LEU A 3 -5.12 -11.36 34.41
N LEU A 4 -5.71 -10.31 35.00
CA LEU A 4 -6.31 -9.21 34.23
C LEU A 4 -5.27 -8.47 33.38
N LYS A 5 -4.07 -8.23 33.92
CA LYS A 5 -3.00 -7.55 33.19
C LYS A 5 -2.44 -8.41 32.06
N ASP A 6 -2.32 -9.72 32.27
CA ASP A 6 -1.85 -10.65 31.25
C ASP A 6 -2.87 -10.83 30.12
N GLU A 7 -4.18 -10.81 30.45
CA GLU A 7 -5.25 -10.89 29.46
C GLU A 7 -5.34 -9.60 28.62
N ILE A 8 -5.19 -8.41 29.23
CA ILE A 8 -5.09 -7.14 28.49
C ILE A 8 -3.94 -7.19 27.48
N ARG A 9 -2.74 -7.58 27.91
CA ARG A 9 -1.56 -7.70 27.02
C ARG A 9 -1.77 -8.70 25.90
N ARG A 10 -2.52 -9.77 26.14
CA ARG A 10 -2.86 -10.78 25.13
C ARG A 10 -3.84 -10.22 24.10
N ILE A 11 -4.85 -9.47 24.55
CA ILE A 11 -5.82 -8.79 23.68
C ILE A 11 -5.10 -7.78 22.79
N GLU A 12 -4.23 -6.94 23.35
CA GLU A 12 -3.43 -5.94 22.61
C GLU A 12 -2.63 -6.61 21.48
N ARG A 13 -1.85 -7.67 21.78
CA ARG A 13 -1.10 -8.40 20.74
C ARG A 13 -1.98 -9.01 19.65
N ASN A 14 -3.20 -9.44 19.99
CA ASN A 14 -4.12 -10.00 19.02
C ASN A 14 -4.74 -8.89 18.14
N MET A 15 -5.00 -7.71 18.72
CA MET A 15 -5.41 -6.52 17.97
C MET A 15 -4.30 -6.07 17.02
N ASP A 16 -3.06 -5.97 17.48
CA ASP A 16 -1.90 -5.60 16.65
C ASP A 16 -1.75 -6.56 15.46
N ARG A 17 -1.94 -7.87 15.68
CA ARG A 17 -1.94 -8.88 14.60
C ARG A 17 -3.09 -8.70 13.63
N ALA A 18 -4.31 -8.47 14.13
CA ALA A 18 -5.48 -8.25 13.28
C ALA A 18 -5.34 -6.97 12.44
N GLU A 19 -4.82 -5.89 13.04
CA GLU A 19 -4.51 -4.64 12.36
C GLU A 19 -3.42 -4.84 11.30
N SER A 20 -2.35 -5.56 11.64
CA SER A 20 -1.30 -5.90 10.68
C SER A 20 -1.83 -6.70 9.48
N ILE A 21 -2.75 -7.65 9.72
CA ILE A 21 -3.42 -8.41 8.65
C ILE A 21 -4.27 -7.48 7.77
N SER A 22 -5.06 -6.59 8.40
CA SER A 22 -5.90 -5.63 7.67
C SER A 22 -5.06 -4.67 6.82
N ASN A 23 -3.95 -4.17 7.36
CA ASN A 23 -3.01 -3.30 6.65
C ASN A 23 -2.37 -4.02 5.46
N LEU A 24 -2.03 -5.30 5.59
CA LEU A 24 -1.50 -6.11 4.47
C LEU A 24 -2.55 -6.35 3.39
N GLU A 25 -3.80 -6.59 3.76
CA GLU A 25 -4.88 -6.71 2.79
C GLU A 25 -5.13 -5.40 2.04
N TYR A 26 -5.11 -4.28 2.76
CA TYR A 26 -5.19 -2.96 2.13
C TYR A 26 -4.03 -2.73 1.15
N LEU A 27 -2.80 -2.99 1.59
CA LEU A 27 -1.61 -2.87 0.75
C LEU A 27 -1.70 -3.74 -0.51
N LYS A 28 -2.13 -5.01 -0.38
CA LYS A 28 -2.40 -5.91 -1.51
C LYS A 28 -3.36 -5.26 -2.51
N ASN A 29 -4.48 -4.71 -2.04
CA ASN A 29 -5.47 -4.08 -2.90
C ASN A 29 -4.91 -2.85 -3.62
N ILE A 30 -4.10 -2.04 -2.94
CA ILE A 30 -3.45 -0.86 -3.52
C ILE A 30 -2.42 -1.25 -4.59
N ILE A 31 -1.58 -2.25 -4.32
CA ILE A 31 -0.62 -2.78 -5.30
C ILE A 31 -1.35 -3.32 -6.53
N LEU A 32 -2.40 -4.12 -6.33
CA LEU A 32 -3.20 -4.67 -7.42
C LEU A 32 -3.85 -3.56 -8.26
N LYS A 33 -4.42 -2.54 -7.60
CA LYS A 33 -5.01 -1.38 -8.28
C LYS A 33 -3.97 -0.64 -9.11
N PHE A 34 -2.76 -0.41 -8.58
CA PHE A 34 -1.69 0.26 -9.32
C PHE A 34 -1.31 -0.45 -10.63
N PHE A 35 -1.28 -1.79 -10.64
CA PHE A 35 -0.98 -2.56 -11.85
C PHE A 35 -2.12 -2.61 -12.88
N ILE A 36 -3.37 -2.61 -12.43
CA ILE A 36 -4.54 -2.78 -13.31
C ILE A 36 -4.97 -1.45 -13.95
N LEU A 37 -4.87 -0.34 -13.21
CA LEU A 37 -5.26 0.98 -13.71
C LEU A 37 -4.55 1.29 -15.03
N LYS A 38 -5.27 1.88 -15.98
CA LYS A 38 -4.72 2.25 -17.29
C LYS A 38 -4.30 3.72 -17.34
N SER A 39 -5.05 4.59 -16.68
CA SER A 39 -4.77 6.02 -16.59
C SER A 39 -3.49 6.31 -15.79
N ALA A 40 -2.58 7.09 -16.37
CA ALA A 40 -1.43 7.62 -15.65
C ALA A 40 -1.87 8.47 -14.46
N HIS A 41 -2.91 9.28 -14.62
CA HIS A 41 -3.41 10.15 -13.54
C HIS A 41 -3.86 9.34 -12.33
N GLU A 42 -4.65 8.29 -12.54
CA GLU A 42 -5.13 7.43 -11.44
C GLU A 42 -3.98 6.67 -10.76
N ARG A 43 -2.98 6.22 -11.53
CA ARG A 43 -1.78 5.58 -10.96
C ARG A 43 -0.97 6.54 -10.11
N LEU A 44 -0.77 7.79 -10.57
CA LEU A 44 -0.04 8.82 -9.82
C LEU A 44 -0.71 9.13 -8.47
N GLN A 45 -2.05 9.14 -8.41
CA GLN A 45 -2.79 9.35 -7.16
C GLN A 45 -2.58 8.22 -6.12
N ILE A 46 -2.23 7.02 -6.57
CA ILE A 46 -1.98 5.88 -5.68
C ILE A 46 -0.56 5.89 -5.09
N ILE A 47 0.41 6.47 -5.80
CA ILE A 47 1.83 6.45 -5.38
C ILE A 47 2.03 6.95 -3.94
N PRO A 48 1.41 8.04 -3.44
CA PRO A 48 1.58 8.48 -2.06
C PRO A 48 1.18 7.42 -1.02
N VAL A 49 0.16 6.61 -1.33
CA VAL A 49 -0.29 5.52 -0.46
C VAL A 49 0.77 4.42 -0.41
N LEU A 50 1.33 4.04 -1.56
CA LEU A 50 2.42 3.06 -1.65
C LEU A 50 3.69 3.56 -0.93
N VAL A 51 4.05 4.83 -1.10
CA VAL A 51 5.19 5.47 -0.41
C VAL A 51 5.03 5.36 1.10
N THR A 52 3.84 5.66 1.61
CA THR A 52 3.57 5.63 3.06
C THR A 52 3.55 4.21 3.61
N MET A 53 2.85 3.28 2.95
CA MET A 53 2.68 1.91 3.42
C MET A 53 3.96 1.07 3.33
N LEU A 54 4.78 1.29 2.29
CA LEU A 54 6.03 0.56 2.07
C LEU A 54 7.27 1.32 2.58
N LYS A 55 7.09 2.55 3.07
CA LYS A 55 8.17 3.46 3.50
C LYS A 55 9.22 3.64 2.41
N LEU A 56 8.77 3.94 1.19
CA LEU A 56 9.64 4.09 0.03
C LEU A 56 10.56 5.32 0.17
N SER A 57 11.77 5.18 -0.32
CA SER A 57 12.70 6.29 -0.50
C SER A 57 12.28 7.21 -1.66
N PRO A 58 12.81 8.45 -1.73
CA PRO A 58 12.55 9.36 -2.85
C PRO A 58 12.91 8.76 -4.22
N ASP A 59 13.99 7.97 -4.27
CA ASP A 59 14.44 7.30 -5.51
C ASP A 59 13.46 6.22 -5.96
N GLU A 60 12.91 5.43 -5.02
CA GLU A 60 11.90 4.42 -5.30
C GLU A 60 10.56 5.06 -5.73
N GLN A 61 10.17 6.15 -5.07
CA GLN A 61 9.01 6.95 -5.49
C GLN A 61 9.19 7.47 -6.93
N ALA A 62 10.35 8.01 -7.26
CA ALA A 62 10.63 8.52 -8.60
C ALA A 62 10.53 7.41 -9.68
N LYS A 63 10.98 6.19 -9.37
CA LYS A 63 10.80 5.03 -10.27
C LYS A 63 9.32 4.70 -10.50
N LEU A 64 8.50 4.70 -9.45
CA LEU A 64 7.05 4.47 -9.59
C LEU A 64 6.36 5.56 -10.42
N VAL A 65 6.75 6.83 -10.24
CA VAL A 65 6.20 7.96 -11.03
C VAL A 65 6.51 7.79 -12.51
N ARG A 66 7.75 7.40 -12.86
CA ARG A 66 8.14 7.13 -14.26
C ARG A 66 7.30 6.00 -14.86
N VAL A 67 7.18 4.86 -14.18
CA VAL A 67 6.36 3.73 -14.64
C VAL A 67 4.89 4.13 -14.84
N ALA A 68 4.34 4.92 -13.92
CA ALA A 68 2.96 5.40 -14.03
C ALA A 68 2.73 6.30 -15.25
N GLN A 69 3.74 7.07 -15.65
CA GLN A 69 3.67 7.96 -16.83
C GLN A 69 3.90 7.19 -18.14
N GLU A 70 4.86 6.27 -18.19
CA GLU A 70 5.21 5.48 -19.39
C GLU A 70 4.11 4.51 -19.83
N THR A 71 3.31 4.02 -18.89
CA THR A 71 2.23 3.07 -19.18
C THR A 71 0.99 3.70 -19.80
N ALA A 72 0.87 5.04 -19.84
CA ALA A 72 -0.19 5.74 -20.58
C ALA A 72 0.12 5.90 -22.08
N SER A 73 1.40 5.91 -22.48
CA SER A 73 1.80 6.11 -23.87
C SER A 73 1.60 4.91 -24.80
N VAL A 74 1.21 3.74 -24.27
CA VAL A 74 1.12 2.50 -25.07
C VAL A 74 -0.30 2.24 -25.59
N VAL A 75 -1.33 2.97 -25.14
CA VAL A 75 -2.73 2.65 -25.43
C VAL A 75 -3.37 3.53 -26.51
N ASP A 76 -2.75 4.64 -26.92
CA ASP A 76 -3.32 5.58 -27.91
C ASP A 76 -2.85 5.35 -29.36
N THR A 77 -2.26 4.19 -29.70
CA THR A 77 -1.76 3.91 -31.06
C THR A 77 -2.39 2.70 -31.74
N SER A 78 -3.62 2.33 -31.42
CA SER A 78 -4.34 1.24 -32.12
C SER A 78 -5.84 1.52 -32.26
#